data_AF-A0A521Y5Y5-F1
#
_entry.id   AF-A0A521Y5Y5-F1
#
_cell.length_a   1.000
_cell.length_b   1.000
_cell.length_c   1.000
_cell.angle_alpha   90.00
_cell.angle_beta   90.00
_cell.angle_gamma   90.00
#
_symmetry.space_group_name_H-M   'P 1'
#
loop_
_entity.id
_entity.type
_entity.pdbx_description
1 polymer ?
#
loop_
_entity_poly.entity_id
_entity_poly.type
_entity_poly.pdbx_seq_one_letter_code
_entity_poly.pdbx_strand_id
1 'polypeptide(L)'
;MQAIIVFLFTLLFSLTSYADQLIIEPDMGREPLVQAIQHAHYSIKLVMYGFTDRQLLESLLEQKAKGRTVAILLEQTPYKAEDENIKTIETLKEHHINWQGSIPPLKLIHQKTLLIDDQEAIVMTLNFTHSAFKNDRNFALIIDDPKRVKEIDDTFSADWNHHAIHHTSSDVIWSPDNSRAQLMKLISQAHDTIDIYAQDLNDYRIIGSLAKAARKGVNVKIITSANLRAGKLNYLTRAGVKIHRNEQHYIHAKVFIIDQQKAVVGSINLTSASLDDNRELSVVTEDTNVIKQLLTVFDKDWTS
;
A
#
# COMPACT_ATOMS: atom_id res chain seq x y z
N MET A 1 34.37 -59.85 -5.69
CA MET A 1 34.48 -58.44 -5.30
C MET A 1 33.32 -57.70 -5.96
N GLN A 2 32.19 -57.55 -5.26
CA GLN A 2 31.00 -56.87 -5.76
C GLN A 2 31.13 -55.37 -5.45
N ALA A 3 31.07 -54.52 -6.48
CA ALA A 3 31.05 -53.07 -6.33
C ALA A 3 29.59 -52.62 -6.13
N ILE A 4 29.32 -52.04 -4.96
CA ILE A 4 28.05 -51.38 -4.65
C ILE A 4 28.09 -50.00 -5.30
N ILE A 5 27.21 -49.75 -6.26
CA ILE A 5 26.96 -48.42 -6.81
C ILE A 5 25.94 -47.74 -5.89
N VAL A 6 26.39 -46.75 -5.12
CA VAL A 6 25.50 -45.87 -4.33
C VAL A 6 25.02 -44.75 -5.26
N PHE A 7 23.72 -44.77 -5.58
CA PHE A 7 23.06 -43.63 -6.23
C PHE A 7 22.80 -42.55 -5.17
N LEU A 8 23.51 -41.44 -5.27
CA LEU A 8 23.26 -40.23 -4.47
C LEU A 8 22.10 -39.47 -5.12
N PHE A 9 20.89 -39.55 -4.55
CA PHE A 9 19.78 -38.66 -4.94
C PHE A 9 20.02 -37.28 -4.33
N THR A 10 20.50 -36.33 -5.13
CA THR A 10 20.43 -34.91 -4.79
C THR A 10 18.99 -34.44 -4.95
N LEU A 11 18.29 -34.25 -3.84
CA LEU A 11 17.00 -33.56 -3.80
C LEU A 11 17.24 -32.07 -4.14
N LEU A 12 16.93 -31.67 -5.37
CA LEU A 12 16.83 -30.26 -5.74
C LEU A 12 15.58 -29.69 -5.07
N PHE A 13 15.76 -29.03 -3.92
CA PHE A 13 14.74 -28.12 -3.41
C PHE A 13 14.67 -26.93 -4.39
N SER A 14 13.61 -26.87 -5.21
CA SER A 14 13.23 -25.61 -5.84
C SER A 14 12.81 -24.67 -4.72
N LEU A 15 13.66 -23.71 -4.36
CA LEU A 15 13.23 -22.56 -3.58
C LEU A 15 12.16 -21.85 -4.42
N THR A 16 10.90 -21.95 -4.01
CA THR A 16 9.84 -21.09 -4.55
C THR A 16 10.22 -19.67 -4.16
N SER A 17 10.76 -18.89 -5.09
CA SER A 17 10.99 -17.46 -4.90
C SER A 17 9.68 -16.72 -5.20
N TYR A 18 9.05 -16.19 -4.16
CA TYR A 18 7.99 -15.20 -4.29
C TYR A 18 8.59 -13.89 -4.79
N ALA A 19 7.93 -13.24 -5.75
CA ALA A 19 8.47 -12.07 -6.41
C ALA A 19 7.43 -10.95 -6.42
N ASP A 20 7.76 -9.85 -5.75
CA ASP A 20 6.89 -8.68 -5.72
C ASP A 20 6.96 -7.97 -7.08
N GLN A 21 5.83 -7.43 -7.54
CA GLN A 21 5.77 -6.63 -8.77
C GLN A 21 5.20 -5.25 -8.48
N LEU A 22 5.72 -4.25 -9.19
CA LEU A 22 5.34 -2.86 -8.99
C LEU A 22 4.41 -2.40 -10.12
N ILE A 23 3.30 -1.78 -9.75
CA ILE A 23 2.47 -0.96 -10.64
C ILE A 23 2.78 0.50 -10.35
N ILE A 24 2.99 1.29 -11.40
CA ILE A 24 3.34 2.71 -11.32
C ILE A 24 2.26 3.53 -12.01
N GLU A 25 1.61 4.42 -11.28
CA GLU A 25 0.58 5.32 -11.81
C GLU A 25 1.06 6.77 -11.88
N PRO A 26 0.64 7.53 -12.91
CA PRO A 26 -0.34 7.18 -13.94
C PRO A 26 0.22 6.41 -15.14
N ASP A 27 1.49 5.97 -15.08
CA ASP A 27 2.26 5.50 -16.22
C ASP A 27 1.73 4.19 -16.83
N MET A 28 1.21 3.28 -16.00
CA MET A 28 0.67 1.98 -16.42
C MET A 28 -0.85 2.01 -16.64
N GLY A 29 -1.55 2.96 -16.04
CA GLY A 29 -3.00 3.06 -16.07
C GLY A 29 -3.68 1.86 -15.40
N ARG A 30 -5.02 1.85 -15.41
CA ARG A 30 -5.82 0.85 -14.69
C ARG A 30 -5.72 -0.60 -15.21
N GLU A 31 -5.09 -0.83 -16.36
CA GLU A 31 -5.08 -2.12 -17.05
C GLU A 31 -4.56 -3.28 -16.17
N PRO A 32 -3.45 -3.16 -15.42
CA PRO A 32 -2.98 -4.25 -14.56
C PRO A 32 -4.01 -4.65 -13.49
N LEU A 33 -4.73 -3.68 -12.92
CA LEU A 33 -5.77 -3.93 -11.91
C LEU A 33 -7.00 -4.59 -12.53
N VAL A 34 -7.42 -4.13 -13.72
CA VAL A 34 -8.52 -4.75 -14.47
C VAL A 34 -8.19 -6.20 -14.82
N GLN A 35 -6.97 -6.46 -15.29
CA GLN A 35 -6.51 -7.82 -15.61
C GLN A 35 -6.48 -8.72 -14.38
N ALA A 36 -5.98 -8.24 -13.24
CA ALA A 36 -5.99 -9.00 -11.99
C ALA A 36 -7.42 -9.40 -11.58
N ILE A 37 -8.37 -8.46 -11.63
CA ILE A 37 -9.79 -8.74 -11.38
C ILE A 37 -10.33 -9.75 -12.39
N GLN A 38 -9.99 -9.61 -13.67
CA GLN A 38 -10.51 -10.46 -14.73
C GLN A 38 -10.04 -11.91 -14.64
N HIS A 39 -8.82 -12.13 -14.14
CA HIS A 39 -8.21 -13.46 -13.98
C HIS A 39 -8.69 -14.21 -12.73
N ALA A 40 -9.45 -13.59 -11.82
CA ALA A 40 -9.97 -14.27 -10.63
C ALA A 40 -10.83 -15.50 -11.00
N HIS A 41 -10.57 -16.61 -10.33
CA HIS A 41 -11.22 -17.89 -10.55
C HIS A 41 -12.35 -18.16 -9.57
N TYR A 42 -12.22 -17.73 -8.31
CA TYR A 42 -13.10 -18.11 -7.20
C TYR A 42 -13.56 -16.91 -6.37
N SER A 43 -12.66 -16.02 -5.97
CA SER A 43 -12.95 -14.95 -5.02
C SER A 43 -12.17 -13.66 -5.30
N ILE A 44 -12.83 -12.55 -4.98
CA ILE A 44 -12.26 -11.21 -4.96
C ILE A 44 -12.68 -10.54 -3.66
N LYS A 45 -11.71 -10.07 -2.89
CA LYS A 45 -11.95 -9.23 -1.71
C LYS A 45 -11.31 -7.86 -1.94
N LEU A 46 -12.08 -6.80 -1.82
CA LEU A 46 -11.62 -5.43 -2.01
C LEU A 46 -11.78 -4.65 -0.71
N VAL A 47 -10.72 -3.95 -0.29
CA VAL A 47 -10.80 -2.89 0.71
C VAL A 47 -10.47 -1.58 0.02
N MET A 48 -11.33 -0.57 0.14
CA MET A 48 -11.17 0.69 -0.57
C MET A 48 -11.71 1.88 0.21
N TYR A 49 -11.02 3.01 0.08
CA TYR A 49 -11.47 4.27 0.66
C TYR A 49 -12.30 5.09 -0.33
N GLY A 50 -11.76 5.39 -1.51
CA GLY A 50 -12.47 6.10 -2.57
C GLY A 50 -12.66 5.20 -3.79
N PHE A 51 -13.88 5.09 -4.30
CA PHE A 51 -14.19 4.24 -5.45
C PHE A 51 -15.19 4.91 -6.40
N THR A 52 -14.67 5.50 -7.47
CA THR A 52 -15.43 6.14 -8.56
C THR A 52 -15.03 5.67 -9.96
N ASP A 53 -13.97 4.87 -10.11
CA ASP A 53 -13.54 4.35 -11.41
C ASP A 53 -14.53 3.31 -11.95
N ARG A 54 -15.14 3.65 -13.07
CA ARG A 54 -16.19 2.84 -13.71
C ARG A 54 -15.68 1.51 -14.25
N GLN A 55 -14.48 1.47 -14.84
CA GLN A 55 -13.97 0.25 -15.48
C GLN A 55 -13.63 -0.80 -14.42
N LEU A 56 -13.05 -0.36 -13.29
CA LEU A 56 -12.80 -1.25 -12.16
C LEU A 56 -14.11 -1.76 -11.55
N LEU A 57 -15.12 -0.90 -11.38
CA LEU A 57 -16.44 -1.34 -10.92
C LEU A 57 -17.08 -2.35 -11.87
N GLU A 58 -17.11 -2.06 -13.17
CA GLU A 58 -17.66 -2.96 -14.20
C GLU A 58 -16.94 -4.33 -14.17
N SER A 59 -15.62 -4.36 -14.02
CA SER A 59 -14.87 -5.62 -13.94
C SER A 59 -15.25 -6.49 -12.73
N LEU A 60 -15.55 -5.88 -11.57
CA LEU A 60 -16.03 -6.60 -10.39
C LEU A 60 -17.45 -7.14 -10.60
N LEU A 61 -18.33 -6.34 -11.22
CA LEU A 61 -19.69 -6.76 -11.56
C LEU A 61 -19.69 -7.94 -12.55
N GLU A 62 -18.79 -7.92 -13.53
CA GLU A 62 -18.61 -9.03 -14.47
C GLU A 62 -18.17 -10.31 -13.75
N GLN A 63 -17.22 -10.24 -12.82
CA GLN A 63 -16.81 -11.41 -12.05
C GLN A 63 -17.94 -11.94 -11.16
N LYS A 64 -18.71 -11.05 -10.53
CA LYS A 64 -19.93 -11.47 -9.82
C LYS A 64 -20.91 -12.18 -10.74
N ALA A 65 -21.18 -11.64 -11.93
CA ALA A 65 -22.10 -12.23 -12.90
C ALA A 65 -21.62 -13.61 -13.40
N LYS A 66 -20.31 -13.82 -13.47
CA LYS A 66 -19.72 -15.13 -13.77
C LYS A 66 -19.75 -16.08 -12.55
N GLY A 67 -20.27 -15.68 -11.39
CA GLY A 67 -20.47 -16.55 -10.22
C GLY A 67 -19.32 -16.56 -9.21
N ARG A 68 -18.37 -15.62 -9.31
CA ARG A 68 -17.25 -15.49 -8.37
C ARG A 68 -17.76 -14.80 -7.11
N THR A 69 -17.13 -15.10 -5.98
CA THR A 69 -17.41 -14.38 -4.74
C THR A 69 -16.77 -13.01 -4.81
N VAL A 70 -17.55 -11.95 -4.63
CA VAL A 70 -17.05 -10.57 -4.53
C VAL A 70 -17.51 -9.98 -3.21
N ALA A 71 -16.56 -9.58 -2.37
CA ALA A 71 -16.80 -8.96 -1.07
C ALA A 71 -16.01 -7.65 -0.95
N ILE A 72 -16.68 -6.56 -0.53
CA ILE A 72 -16.08 -5.22 -0.54
C ILE A 72 -16.23 -4.54 0.82
N LEU A 73 -15.11 -4.13 1.43
CA LEU A 73 -15.08 -3.15 2.51
C LEU A 73 -14.83 -1.79 1.88
N LEU A 74 -15.84 -0.92 1.84
CA LEU A 74 -15.77 0.39 1.20
C LEU A 74 -16.08 1.47 2.23
N GLU A 75 -15.20 2.46 2.41
CA GLU A 75 -15.50 3.59 3.30
C GLU A 75 -16.82 4.26 2.88
N GLN A 76 -17.82 4.25 3.76
CA GLN A 76 -19.12 4.80 3.40
C GLN A 76 -19.08 6.31 3.24
N THR A 77 -18.28 7.00 4.07
CA THR A 77 -18.28 8.46 4.15
C THR A 77 -16.84 9.00 4.15
N PRO A 78 -16.16 9.05 2.99
CA PRO A 78 -14.81 9.59 2.92
C PRO A 78 -14.73 11.02 3.49
N TYR A 79 -13.68 11.28 4.27
CA TYR A 79 -13.43 12.57 4.90
C TYR A 79 -13.30 13.69 3.85
N LYS A 80 -14.16 14.73 3.95
CA LYS A 80 -14.26 15.87 3.01
C LYS A 80 -14.68 15.49 1.58
N ALA A 81 -15.16 14.29 1.38
CA ALA A 81 -15.66 13.79 0.10
C ALA A 81 -16.82 12.82 0.36
N GLU A 82 -17.76 13.27 1.21
CA GLU A 82 -18.82 12.44 1.78
C GLU A 82 -19.77 11.84 0.72
N ASP A 83 -19.80 12.42 -0.48
CA ASP A 83 -20.60 11.95 -1.62
C ASP A 83 -19.82 11.10 -2.63
N GLU A 84 -18.50 10.95 -2.47
CA GLU A 84 -17.60 10.30 -3.45
C GLU A 84 -18.05 8.88 -3.80
N ASN A 85 -18.48 8.10 -2.81
CA ASN A 85 -18.81 6.69 -2.98
C ASN A 85 -20.30 6.40 -3.21
N ILE A 86 -21.18 7.41 -3.16
CA ILE A 86 -22.65 7.19 -3.18
C ILE A 86 -23.07 6.37 -4.40
N LYS A 87 -22.63 6.77 -5.60
CA LYS A 87 -23.01 6.08 -6.85
C LYS A 87 -22.52 4.64 -6.89
N THR A 88 -21.28 4.41 -6.47
CA THR A 88 -20.71 3.06 -6.41
C THR A 88 -21.50 2.20 -5.44
N ILE A 89 -21.80 2.71 -4.24
CA ILE A 89 -22.61 1.99 -3.23
C ILE A 89 -24.00 1.66 -3.77
N GLU A 90 -24.66 2.58 -4.48
CA GLU A 90 -25.95 2.32 -5.14
C GLU A 90 -25.85 1.19 -6.16
N THR A 91 -24.82 1.20 -7.01
CA THR A 91 -24.56 0.12 -7.98
C THR A 91 -24.27 -1.21 -7.29
N LEU A 92 -23.48 -1.23 -6.21
CA LEU A 92 -23.22 -2.45 -5.44
C LEU A 92 -24.51 -3.06 -4.87
N LYS A 93 -25.43 -2.21 -4.38
CA LYS A 93 -26.75 -2.64 -3.89
C LYS A 93 -27.64 -3.19 -5.01
N GLU A 94 -27.72 -2.47 -6.13
CA GLU A 94 -28.51 -2.85 -7.31
C GLU A 94 -28.09 -4.22 -7.86
N HIS A 95 -26.78 -4.49 -7.89
CA HIS A 95 -26.23 -5.75 -8.41
C HIS A 95 -26.00 -6.83 -7.33
N HIS A 96 -26.47 -6.61 -6.11
CA HIS A 96 -26.34 -7.56 -4.99
C HIS A 96 -24.89 -8.02 -4.75
N ILE A 97 -23.94 -7.07 -4.82
CA ILE A 97 -22.56 -7.28 -4.36
C ILE A 97 -22.54 -7.20 -2.84
N ASN A 98 -21.86 -8.14 -2.19
CA ASN A 98 -21.67 -8.10 -0.74
C ASN A 98 -20.70 -6.96 -0.41
N TRP A 99 -21.15 -6.01 0.40
CA TRP A 99 -20.29 -4.92 0.86
C TRP A 99 -20.61 -4.50 2.30
N GLN A 100 -19.62 -3.88 2.97
CA GLN A 100 -19.81 -3.20 4.26
C GLN A 100 -19.12 -1.83 4.25
N GLY A 101 -19.74 -0.89 4.97
CA GLY A 101 -19.39 0.54 4.94
C GLY A 101 -18.46 1.04 6.03
N SER A 102 -18.21 0.21 7.05
CA SER A 102 -17.50 0.63 8.26
C SER A 102 -16.91 -0.57 8.99
N ILE A 103 -15.82 -0.35 9.74
CA ILE A 103 -15.17 -1.37 10.58
C ILE A 103 -15.06 -0.81 12.01
N PRO A 104 -16.10 -0.87 12.85
CA PRO A 104 -16.00 -0.41 14.23
C PRO A 104 -14.92 -1.20 15.00
N PRO A 105 -14.13 -0.58 15.88
CA PRO A 105 -14.20 0.82 16.32
C PRO A 105 -13.32 1.80 15.50
N LEU A 106 -12.79 1.37 14.35
CA LEU A 106 -11.89 2.18 13.53
C LEU A 106 -12.63 3.40 12.96
N LYS A 107 -11.92 4.53 12.84
CA LYS A 107 -12.54 5.78 12.39
C LYS A 107 -12.88 5.78 10.91
N LEU A 108 -11.98 5.25 10.07
CA LEU A 108 -12.11 5.20 8.62
C LEU A 108 -11.50 3.90 8.07
N ILE A 109 -12.10 3.39 7.00
CA ILE A 109 -11.50 2.37 6.13
C ILE A 109 -10.58 3.07 5.14
N HIS A 110 -9.32 3.29 5.49
CA HIS A 110 -8.36 3.96 4.61
C HIS A 110 -7.35 3.01 3.95
N GLN A 111 -7.46 1.71 4.21
CA GLN A 111 -6.76 0.67 3.47
C GLN A 111 -7.20 0.63 1.99
N LYS A 112 -6.26 0.33 1.09
CA LYS A 112 -6.54 0.03 -0.31
C LYS A 112 -5.86 -1.28 -0.70
N THR A 113 -6.63 -2.34 -0.85
CA THR A 113 -6.10 -3.67 -1.14
C THR A 113 -7.08 -4.49 -1.95
N LEU A 114 -6.57 -5.24 -2.91
CA LEU A 114 -7.31 -6.22 -3.69
C LEU A 114 -6.71 -7.60 -3.42
N LEU A 115 -7.50 -8.56 -2.95
CA LEU A 115 -7.12 -9.97 -2.80
C LEU A 115 -7.81 -10.77 -3.89
N ILE A 116 -7.03 -11.61 -4.58
CA ILE A 116 -7.50 -12.49 -5.66
C ILE A 116 -7.28 -13.94 -5.24
N ASP A 117 -8.36 -14.71 -5.20
CA ASP A 117 -8.37 -16.16 -4.95
C ASP A 117 -7.62 -16.61 -3.68
N ASP A 118 -7.47 -15.71 -2.71
CA ASP A 118 -6.70 -15.90 -1.48
C ASP A 118 -5.22 -16.30 -1.71
N GLN A 119 -4.69 -16.01 -2.91
CA GLN A 119 -3.34 -16.38 -3.36
C GLN A 119 -2.48 -15.19 -3.74
N GLU A 120 -3.09 -14.08 -4.16
CA GLU A 120 -2.40 -12.85 -4.54
C GLU A 120 -3.05 -11.66 -3.84
N ALA A 121 -2.24 -10.69 -3.41
CA ALA A 121 -2.72 -9.41 -2.92
C ALA A 121 -2.07 -8.27 -3.69
N ILE A 122 -2.85 -7.24 -4.03
CA ILE A 122 -2.38 -5.98 -4.57
C ILE A 122 -2.56 -4.90 -3.50
N VAL A 123 -1.46 -4.46 -2.90
CA VAL A 123 -1.42 -3.44 -1.84
C VAL A 123 -1.11 -2.08 -2.46
N MET A 124 -1.96 -1.08 -2.20
CA MET A 124 -2.01 0.13 -3.01
C MET A 124 -1.85 1.41 -2.19
N THR A 125 -1.19 2.41 -2.77
CA THR A 125 -1.26 3.79 -2.28
C THR A 125 -2.50 4.54 -2.79
N LEU A 126 -3.03 4.09 -3.94
CA LEU A 126 -4.11 4.73 -4.69
C LEU A 126 -5.50 4.29 -4.24
N ASN A 127 -6.45 5.21 -4.41
CA ASN A 127 -7.88 4.91 -4.45
C ASN A 127 -8.29 4.47 -5.87
N PHE A 128 -9.47 3.88 -6.02
CA PHE A 128 -10.06 3.59 -7.34
C PHE A 128 -10.81 4.81 -7.86
N THR A 129 -10.11 5.92 -8.10
CA THR A 129 -10.68 7.17 -8.61
C THR A 129 -10.08 7.58 -9.95
N HIS A 130 -10.75 8.50 -10.66
CA HIS A 130 -10.25 9.01 -11.93
C HIS A 130 -8.87 9.69 -11.82
N SER A 131 -8.60 10.41 -10.72
CA SER A 131 -7.34 11.13 -10.53
C SER A 131 -6.13 10.19 -10.40
N ALA A 132 -6.35 9.02 -9.78
CA ALA A 132 -5.32 8.01 -9.56
C ALA A 132 -4.65 7.56 -10.86
N PHE A 133 -5.40 7.48 -11.96
CA PHE A 133 -4.92 7.00 -13.26
C PHE A 133 -4.62 8.13 -14.26
N LYS A 134 -4.62 9.40 -13.81
CA LYS A 134 -4.46 10.55 -14.70
C LYS A 134 -3.34 11.49 -14.26
N ASN A 135 -3.39 11.94 -13.01
CA ASN A 135 -2.52 13.01 -12.54
C ASN A 135 -1.72 12.61 -11.29
N ASP A 136 -2.21 11.65 -10.52
CA ASP A 136 -1.64 11.36 -9.21
C ASP A 136 -0.50 10.35 -9.33
N ARG A 137 0.66 10.67 -8.74
CA ARG A 137 1.73 9.68 -8.55
C ARG A 137 1.32 8.70 -7.47
N ASN A 138 1.15 7.44 -7.86
CA ASN A 138 0.79 6.33 -6.98
C ASN A 138 1.56 5.06 -7.35
N PHE A 139 1.53 4.10 -6.43
CA PHE A 139 2.15 2.80 -6.57
C PHE A 139 1.23 1.70 -6.05
N ALA A 140 1.39 0.50 -6.60
CA ALA A 140 0.86 -0.72 -6.01
C ALA A 140 1.91 -1.83 -6.02
N LEU A 141 1.88 -2.69 -5.01
CA LEU A 141 2.66 -3.92 -4.98
C LEU A 141 1.73 -5.12 -5.16
N ILE A 142 1.99 -5.91 -6.19
CA ILE A 142 1.44 -7.25 -6.33
C ILE A 142 2.37 -8.18 -5.54
N ILE A 143 1.80 -8.97 -4.63
CA ILE A 143 2.52 -9.91 -3.78
C ILE A 143 1.82 -11.28 -3.79
N ASP A 144 2.62 -12.34 -3.77
CA ASP A 144 2.18 -13.74 -3.82
C ASP A 144 2.77 -14.61 -2.69
N ASP A 145 3.53 -14.01 -1.76
CA ASP A 145 4.03 -14.71 -0.58
C ASP A 145 2.86 -15.17 0.30
N PRO A 146 2.67 -16.49 0.54
CA PRO A 146 1.49 -17.01 1.21
C PRO A 146 1.34 -16.51 2.64
N LYS A 147 2.42 -16.13 3.33
CA LYS A 147 2.31 -15.62 4.70
C LYS A 147 1.76 -14.21 4.70
N ARG A 148 2.29 -13.33 3.83
CA ARG A 148 1.79 -11.96 3.69
C ARG A 148 0.36 -11.95 3.17
N VAL A 149 0.05 -12.75 2.13
CA VAL A 149 -1.31 -12.85 1.58
C VAL A 149 -2.29 -13.39 2.62
N LYS A 150 -1.93 -14.47 3.33
CA LYS A 150 -2.77 -15.02 4.40
C LYS A 150 -3.02 -14.02 5.52
N GLU A 151 -2.02 -13.25 5.94
CA GLU A 151 -2.23 -12.22 6.96
C GLU A 151 -3.24 -11.17 6.50
N ILE A 152 -3.12 -10.68 5.26
CA ILE A 152 -4.08 -9.72 4.68
C ILE A 152 -5.48 -10.33 4.60
N ASP A 153 -5.60 -11.61 4.24
CA ASP A 153 -6.89 -12.30 4.19
C ASP A 153 -7.52 -12.55 5.56
N ASP A 154 -6.71 -12.97 6.54
CA ASP A 154 -7.14 -13.14 7.94
C ASP A 154 -7.65 -11.80 8.48
N THR A 155 -6.97 -10.70 8.17
CA THR A 155 -7.35 -9.34 8.58
C THR A 155 -8.63 -8.88 7.89
N PHE A 156 -8.78 -9.10 6.58
CA PHE A 156 -10.04 -8.84 5.88
C PHE A 156 -11.20 -9.61 6.53
N SER A 157 -10.99 -10.89 6.82
CA SER A 157 -12.00 -11.75 7.44
C SER A 157 -12.34 -11.28 8.85
N ALA A 158 -11.37 -10.85 9.64
CA ALA A 158 -11.60 -10.26 10.95
C ALA A 158 -12.43 -8.97 10.86
N ASP A 159 -12.07 -8.06 9.96
CA ASP A 159 -12.79 -6.79 9.75
C ASP A 159 -14.23 -7.01 9.29
N TRP A 160 -14.41 -7.92 8.33
CA TRP A 160 -15.71 -8.31 7.81
C TRP A 160 -16.64 -8.86 8.88
N ASN A 161 -16.08 -9.57 9.87
CA ASN A 161 -16.84 -10.14 10.97
C ASN A 161 -16.79 -9.27 12.24
N HIS A 162 -16.20 -8.07 12.17
CA HIS A 162 -16.00 -7.17 13.31
C HIS A 162 -15.30 -7.84 14.51
N HIS A 163 -14.36 -8.73 14.23
CA HIS A 163 -13.53 -9.38 15.23
C HIS A 163 -12.20 -8.64 15.40
N ALA A 164 -11.74 -8.54 16.64
CA ALA A 164 -10.40 -8.04 16.91
C ALA A 164 -9.34 -9.01 16.35
N ILE A 165 -8.29 -8.44 15.76
CA ILE A 165 -7.10 -9.16 15.30
C ILE A 165 -5.87 -8.41 15.77
N HIS A 166 -4.79 -9.14 16.04
CA HIS A 166 -3.52 -8.57 16.46
C HIS A 166 -2.43 -8.95 15.47
N HIS A 167 -1.74 -7.95 14.95
CA HIS A 167 -0.67 -8.14 13.98
C HIS A 167 0.70 -8.19 14.68
N THR A 168 1.50 -9.21 14.32
CA THR A 168 2.84 -9.42 14.90
C THR A 168 3.96 -9.40 13.85
N SER A 169 3.60 -9.43 12.57
CA SER A 169 4.56 -9.39 11.47
C SER A 169 5.27 -8.05 11.36
N SER A 170 6.51 -8.08 10.86
CA SER A 170 7.25 -6.90 10.43
C SER A 170 7.08 -6.57 8.96
N ASP A 171 6.63 -7.54 8.16
CA ASP A 171 6.63 -7.44 6.70
C ASP A 171 5.29 -6.89 6.19
N VAL A 172 4.27 -6.94 7.05
CA VAL A 172 2.96 -6.33 6.85
C VAL A 172 2.70 -5.39 8.02
N ILE A 173 2.51 -4.11 7.68
CA ILE A 173 2.41 -2.99 8.63
C ILE A 173 0.97 -2.51 8.67
N TRP A 174 0.38 -2.51 9.85
CA TRP A 174 -1.03 -2.23 10.07
C TRP A 174 -1.24 -1.04 11.00
N SER A 175 -2.16 -0.17 10.64
CA SER A 175 -2.76 0.78 11.58
C SER A 175 -4.10 0.26 12.10
N PRO A 176 -4.45 0.53 13.36
CA PRO A 176 -3.69 1.32 14.34
C PRO A 176 -2.63 0.51 15.14
N ASP A 177 -2.42 -0.75 14.77
CA ASP A 177 -1.73 -1.74 15.60
C ASP A 177 -0.22 -1.49 15.76
N ASN A 178 0.54 -1.57 14.67
CA ASN A 178 2.01 -1.59 14.71
C ASN A 178 2.67 -0.51 13.85
N SER A 179 1.91 0.21 13.02
CA SER A 179 2.41 1.12 11.99
C SER A 179 3.35 2.18 12.52
N ARG A 180 2.96 2.89 13.58
CA ARG A 180 3.79 3.91 14.21
C ARG A 180 5.13 3.35 14.65
N ALA A 181 5.12 2.22 15.37
CA ALA A 181 6.32 1.63 15.91
C ALA A 181 7.25 1.12 14.80
N GLN A 182 6.69 0.44 13.78
CA GLN A 182 7.45 -0.09 12.66
C GLN A 182 8.07 1.02 11.80
N LEU A 183 7.30 2.04 11.42
CA LEU A 183 7.83 3.16 10.62
C LEU A 183 8.91 3.93 11.38
N MET A 184 8.71 4.19 12.68
CA MET A 184 9.75 4.83 13.50
C MET A 184 11.01 3.97 13.63
N LYS A 185 10.85 2.65 13.77
CA LYS A 185 11.96 1.69 13.81
C LYS A 185 12.76 1.74 12.52
N LEU A 186 12.09 1.62 11.37
CA LEU A 186 12.70 1.70 10.04
C LEU A 186 13.48 3.01 9.83
N ILE A 187 12.88 4.16 10.14
CA ILE A 187 13.57 5.46 10.07
C ILE A 187 14.81 5.51 10.98
N SER A 188 14.72 4.93 12.17
CA SER A 188 15.81 4.95 13.15
C SER A 188 16.98 4.02 12.80
N GLN A 189 16.71 2.98 12.02
CA GLN A 189 17.67 1.97 11.58
C GLN A 189 18.31 2.29 10.24
N ALA A 190 17.76 3.24 9.47
CA ALA A 190 18.35 3.69 8.21
C ALA A 190 19.80 4.18 8.41
N HIS A 191 20.68 3.78 7.50
CA HIS A 191 22.11 4.05 7.57
C HIS A 191 22.54 5.16 6.60
N ASP A 192 22.06 5.13 5.37
CA ASP A 192 22.56 5.92 4.25
C ASP A 192 21.50 6.83 3.66
N THR A 193 20.32 6.31 3.31
CA THR A 193 19.28 7.06 2.60
C THR A 193 17.87 6.75 3.08
N ILE A 194 17.01 7.77 3.05
CA ILE A 194 15.57 7.60 3.13
C ILE A 194 14.92 8.50 2.08
N ASP A 195 14.32 7.90 1.07
CA ASP A 195 13.58 8.58 0.01
C ASP A 195 12.08 8.34 0.22
N ILE A 196 11.29 9.42 0.29
CA ILE A 196 9.88 9.34 0.72
C ILE A 196 8.97 10.02 -0.29
N TYR A 197 7.93 9.31 -0.73
CA TYR A 197 6.71 9.96 -1.22
C TYR A 197 5.73 10.09 -0.07
N ALA A 198 5.26 11.31 0.21
CA ALA A 198 4.29 11.54 1.28
C ALA A 198 3.16 12.45 0.79
N GLN A 199 1.95 11.90 0.68
CA GLN A 199 0.74 12.72 0.48
C GLN A 199 0.51 13.65 1.67
N ASP A 200 0.56 13.12 2.90
CA ASP A 200 0.42 13.89 4.13
C ASP A 200 1.58 13.64 5.10
N LEU A 201 2.12 14.72 5.67
CA LEU A 201 3.19 14.69 6.66
C LEU A 201 2.89 15.68 7.80
N ASN A 202 2.30 15.17 8.87
CA ASN A 202 1.87 15.99 10.00
C ASN A 202 2.14 15.42 11.39
N ASP A 203 2.50 14.15 11.51
CA ASP A 203 2.79 13.52 12.80
C ASP A 203 4.13 13.99 13.39
N TYR A 204 4.09 14.51 14.62
CA TYR A 204 5.28 15.08 15.27
C TYR A 204 6.36 14.03 15.58
N ARG A 205 5.98 12.78 15.87
CA ARG A 205 6.95 11.72 16.22
C ARG A 205 7.67 11.24 14.97
N ILE A 206 6.96 11.08 13.85
CA ILE A 206 7.57 10.77 12.55
C ILE A 206 8.48 11.92 12.09
N ILE A 207 8.00 13.16 12.11
CA ILE A 207 8.80 14.36 11.76
C ILE A 207 10.08 14.44 12.61
N GLY A 208 9.96 14.23 13.93
CA GLY A 208 11.10 14.20 14.84
C GLY A 208 12.10 13.08 14.53
N SER A 209 11.60 11.91 14.13
CA SER A 209 12.43 10.76 13.75
C SER A 209 13.21 11.01 12.47
N LEU A 210 12.56 11.57 11.43
CA LEU A 210 13.22 11.95 10.17
C LEU A 210 14.29 13.02 10.38
N ALA A 211 13.98 14.05 11.18
CA ALA A 211 14.96 15.07 11.55
C ALA A 211 16.14 14.48 12.35
N LYS A 212 15.91 13.50 13.21
CA LYS A 212 16.97 12.81 13.94
C LYS A 212 17.84 11.96 13.01
N ALA A 213 17.27 11.26 12.03
CA ALA A 213 18.00 10.51 11.04
C ALA A 213 18.90 11.43 10.19
N ALA A 214 18.35 12.55 9.69
CA ALA A 214 19.11 13.53 8.91
C ALA A 214 20.29 14.13 9.70
N ARG A 215 20.10 14.48 10.97
CA ARG A 215 21.19 14.97 11.85
C ARG A 215 22.27 13.93 12.13
N LYS A 216 21.97 12.64 11.99
CA LYS A 216 22.94 11.55 12.12
C LYS A 216 23.74 11.29 10.83
N GLY A 217 23.41 11.98 9.73
CA GLY A 217 24.09 11.85 8.45
C GLY A 217 23.31 11.09 7.38
N VAL A 218 22.13 10.55 7.69
CA VAL A 218 21.28 9.89 6.70
C VAL A 218 20.77 10.91 5.69
N ASN A 219 20.92 10.66 4.39
CA ASN A 219 20.39 11.54 3.36
C ASN A 219 18.87 11.31 3.21
N VAL A 220 18.08 12.20 3.82
CA VAL A 220 16.61 12.14 3.79
C VAL A 220 16.06 13.08 2.71
N LYS A 221 15.32 12.52 1.76
CA LYS A 221 14.61 13.25 0.69
C LYS A 221 13.11 12.96 0.77
N ILE A 222 12.29 13.99 0.64
CA ILE A 222 10.82 13.87 0.66
C ILE A 222 10.23 14.57 -0.55
N ILE A 223 9.49 13.84 -1.37
CA ILE A 223 8.63 14.37 -2.43
C ILE A 223 7.21 14.45 -1.88
N THR A 224 6.59 15.63 -1.94
CA THR A 224 5.25 15.84 -1.39
C THR A 224 4.50 16.96 -2.11
N SER A 225 3.18 16.81 -2.27
CA SER A 225 2.28 17.91 -2.65
C SER A 225 1.62 18.57 -1.44
N ALA A 226 1.92 18.11 -0.21
CA ALA A 226 1.38 18.66 1.02
C ALA A 226 1.85 20.09 1.25
N ASN A 227 0.93 20.94 1.71
CA ASN A 227 1.27 22.25 2.21
C ASN A 227 1.71 22.15 3.67
N LEU A 228 3.00 21.89 3.89
CA LEU A 228 3.58 21.85 5.23
C LEU A 228 3.54 23.23 5.89
N ARG A 229 3.06 23.28 7.15
CA ARG A 229 3.15 24.50 7.95
C ARG A 229 4.60 24.95 8.06
N ALA A 230 4.86 26.26 7.96
CA ALA A 230 6.21 26.84 7.95
C ALA A 230 7.10 26.34 9.09
N GLY A 231 6.57 26.17 10.30
CA GLY A 231 7.33 25.63 11.44
C GLY A 231 7.82 24.20 11.24
N LYS A 232 7.01 23.32 10.64
CA LYS A 232 7.40 21.93 10.34
C LYS A 232 8.41 21.87 9.21
N LEU A 233 8.17 22.64 8.15
CA LEU A 233 9.10 22.78 7.03
C LEU A 233 10.48 23.25 7.51
N ASN A 234 10.53 24.36 8.25
CA ASN A 234 11.77 24.91 8.80
C ASN A 234 12.47 23.94 9.76
N TYR A 235 11.72 23.18 10.56
CA TYR A 235 12.32 22.19 11.45
C TYR A 235 13.02 21.07 10.68
N LEU A 236 12.39 20.54 9.63
CA LEU A 236 12.94 19.48 8.78
C LEU A 236 14.15 19.98 7.97
N THR A 237 14.03 21.14 7.31
CA THR A 237 15.11 21.68 6.49
C THR A 237 16.34 22.05 7.32
N ARG A 238 16.17 22.66 8.51
CA ARG A 238 17.29 22.91 9.45
C ARG A 238 17.93 21.64 9.99
N ALA A 239 17.22 20.50 9.96
CA ALA A 239 17.78 19.21 10.34
C ALA A 239 18.55 18.52 9.19
N GLY A 240 18.52 19.08 7.98
CA GLY A 240 19.17 18.51 6.79
C GLY A 240 18.24 17.71 5.87
N VAL A 241 16.95 17.63 6.17
CA VAL A 241 15.97 16.95 5.30
C VAL A 241 15.72 17.79 4.06
N LYS A 242 15.83 17.17 2.89
CA LYS A 242 15.54 17.79 1.59
C LYS A 242 14.08 17.54 1.25
N ILE A 243 13.35 18.60 0.90
CA ILE A 243 11.93 18.50 0.56
C ILE A 243 11.75 19.09 -0.84
N HIS A 244 11.10 18.33 -1.72
CA HIS A 244 10.79 18.72 -3.08
C HIS A 244 9.27 18.65 -3.28
N ARG A 245 8.74 19.67 -3.98
CA ARG A 245 7.34 19.69 -4.40
C ARG A 245 7.32 19.38 -5.89
N ASN A 246 6.74 18.24 -6.23
CA ASN A 246 6.63 17.83 -7.62
C ASN A 246 5.65 18.74 -8.36
N GLU A 247 6.05 19.23 -9.54
CA GLU A 247 5.24 20.12 -10.38
C GLU A 247 4.42 19.37 -11.43
N GLN A 248 4.81 18.13 -11.77
CA GLN A 248 4.19 17.33 -12.83
C GLN A 248 2.99 16.51 -12.34
N HIS A 249 3.09 15.99 -11.11
CA HIS A 249 2.14 15.06 -10.54
C HIS A 249 1.69 15.51 -9.14
N TYR A 250 0.43 15.26 -8.83
CA TYR A 250 -0.02 15.32 -7.44
C TYR A 250 0.47 14.06 -6.70
N ILE A 251 1.18 14.25 -5.59
CA ILE A 251 1.75 13.15 -4.82
C ILE A 251 0.69 12.59 -3.88
N HIS A 252 0.02 11.53 -4.30
CA HIS A 252 -0.88 10.74 -3.46
C HIS A 252 -0.18 9.51 -2.85
N ALA A 253 0.98 9.11 -3.39
CA ALA A 253 1.78 8.01 -2.87
C ALA A 253 2.19 8.17 -1.39
N LYS A 254 2.26 7.02 -0.68
CA LYS A 254 2.92 6.89 0.61
C LYS A 254 3.92 5.75 0.50
N VAL A 255 5.17 6.13 0.26
CA VAL A 255 6.27 5.18 0.02
C VAL A 255 7.49 5.62 0.80
N PHE A 256 8.19 4.68 1.41
CA PHE A 256 9.55 4.84 1.90
C PHE A 256 10.46 3.94 1.09
N ILE A 257 11.62 4.44 0.67
CA ILE A 257 12.72 3.65 0.13
C ILE A 257 13.91 3.89 1.06
N ILE A 258 14.42 2.84 1.68
CA ILE A 258 15.40 2.92 2.77
C ILE A 258 16.66 2.20 2.34
N ASP A 259 17.78 2.91 2.43
CA ASP A 259 19.14 2.44 2.12
C ASP A 259 19.26 1.77 0.75
N GLN A 260 18.37 2.13 -0.20
CA GLN A 260 18.24 1.54 -1.54
C GLN A 260 18.10 0.01 -1.53
N GLN A 261 17.60 -0.57 -0.43
CA GLN A 261 17.51 -2.02 -0.23
C GLN A 261 16.10 -2.49 0.13
N LYS A 262 15.27 -1.58 0.66
CA LYS A 262 13.95 -1.89 1.19
C LYS A 262 12.97 -0.79 0.85
N ALA A 263 11.73 -1.16 0.59
CA ALA A 263 10.64 -0.21 0.45
C ALA A 263 9.46 -0.58 1.34
N VAL A 264 8.73 0.44 1.76
CA VAL A 264 7.41 0.32 2.39
C VAL A 264 6.41 0.98 1.46
N VAL A 265 5.39 0.24 1.02
CA VAL A 265 4.38 0.74 0.07
C VAL A 265 2.98 0.42 0.60
N GLY A 266 2.10 1.43 0.61
CA GLY A 266 0.70 1.23 0.95
C GLY A 266 -0.05 2.51 1.29
N SER A 267 -1.04 2.41 2.17
CA SER A 267 -2.04 3.45 2.41
C SER A 267 -1.72 4.40 3.57
N ILE A 268 -0.69 4.11 4.37
CA ILE A 268 -0.38 4.83 5.60
C ILE A 268 0.14 6.24 5.32
N ASN A 269 -0.67 7.25 5.62
CA ASN A 269 -0.26 8.64 5.68
C ASN A 269 0.55 8.94 6.95
N LEU A 270 1.43 9.94 6.92
CA LEU A 270 2.26 10.32 8.07
C LEU A 270 1.52 11.32 8.97
N THR A 271 0.30 10.94 9.38
CA THR A 271 -0.57 11.69 10.29
C THR A 271 -0.98 10.80 11.46
N SER A 272 -1.31 11.40 12.60
CA SER A 272 -1.70 10.62 13.79
C SER A 272 -2.99 9.83 13.55
N ALA A 273 -3.95 10.35 12.80
CA ALA A 273 -5.18 9.62 12.47
C ALA A 273 -4.90 8.36 11.63
N SER A 274 -4.06 8.49 10.59
CA SER A 274 -3.68 7.34 9.76
C SER A 274 -2.84 6.32 10.54
N LEU A 275 -2.00 6.77 11.48
CA LEU A 275 -1.17 5.87 12.29
C LEU A 275 -1.94 5.19 13.43
N ASP A 276 -2.89 5.88 14.07
CA ASP A 276 -3.45 5.46 15.37
C ASP A 276 -4.97 5.26 15.38
N ASP A 277 -5.70 5.64 14.32
CA ASP A 277 -7.17 5.60 14.33
C ASP A 277 -7.80 4.85 13.13
N ASN A 278 -7.18 4.93 11.95
CA ASN A 278 -7.74 4.38 10.70
C ASN A 278 -7.31 2.93 10.49
N ARG A 279 -8.10 2.18 9.71
CA ARG A 279 -7.60 0.95 9.07
C ARG A 279 -6.67 1.35 7.94
N GLU A 280 -5.41 0.94 8.02
CA GLU A 280 -4.41 1.15 6.97
C GLU A 280 -3.53 -0.09 6.85
N LEU A 281 -2.95 -0.26 5.67
CA LEU A 281 -2.00 -1.32 5.38
C LEU A 281 -0.81 -0.79 4.60
N SER A 282 0.39 -1.27 4.90
CA SER A 282 1.55 -1.17 4.02
C SER A 282 2.39 -2.43 4.09
N VAL A 283 3.06 -2.78 3.00
CA VAL A 283 3.92 -3.96 2.93
C VAL A 283 5.36 -3.53 2.77
N VAL A 284 6.25 -4.27 3.45
CA VAL A 284 7.69 -4.17 3.28
C VAL A 284 8.12 -5.10 2.15
N THR A 285 8.93 -4.60 1.23
CA THR A 285 9.54 -5.37 0.15
C THR A 285 11.04 -5.13 0.11
N GLU A 286 11.79 -6.20 -0.15
CA GLU A 286 13.23 -6.19 -0.43
C GLU A 286 13.50 -6.68 -1.87
N ASP A 287 12.46 -6.78 -2.71
CA ASP A 287 12.60 -7.21 -4.10
C ASP A 287 13.43 -6.18 -4.88
N THR A 288 14.62 -6.60 -5.30
CA THR A 288 15.60 -5.70 -5.94
C THR A 288 15.09 -5.04 -7.23
N ASN A 289 14.18 -5.68 -7.96
CA ASN A 289 13.61 -5.11 -9.18
C ASN A 289 12.58 -4.02 -8.83
N VAL A 290 11.72 -4.27 -7.83
CA VAL A 290 10.80 -3.26 -7.29
C VAL A 290 11.57 -2.04 -6.77
N ILE A 291 12.61 -2.26 -5.97
CA ILE A 291 13.43 -1.17 -5.42
C ILE A 291 14.08 -0.34 -6.53
N LYS A 292 14.65 -0.99 -7.54
CA LYS A 292 15.26 -0.30 -8.69
C LYS A 292 14.24 0.54 -9.45
N GLN A 293 13.04 0.02 -9.68
CA GLN A 293 11.97 0.77 -10.36
C GLN A 293 11.51 1.97 -9.54
N LEU A 294 11.27 1.78 -8.24
CA LEU A 294 10.91 2.86 -7.32
C LEU A 294 11.96 3.97 -7.30
N LEU A 295 13.25 3.63 -7.20
CA LEU A 295 14.35 4.60 -7.24
C LEU A 295 14.41 5.34 -8.59
N THR A 296 14.23 4.63 -9.70
CA THR A 296 14.21 5.25 -11.04
C THR A 296 13.10 6.29 -11.16
N VAL A 297 11.89 5.98 -10.68
CA VAL A 297 10.77 6.92 -10.69
C VAL A 297 11.01 8.06 -9.70
N PHE A 298 11.53 7.75 -8.50
CA PHE A 298 11.85 8.76 -7.48
C PHE A 298 12.86 9.79 -8.00
N ASP A 299 13.95 9.34 -8.62
CA ASP A 299 14.98 10.26 -9.14
C ASP A 299 14.42 11.14 -10.29
N LYS A 300 13.56 10.58 -11.14
CA LYS A 300 12.85 11.35 -12.17
C LYS A 300 11.96 12.42 -11.52
N ASP A 301 11.08 12.01 -10.61
CA ASP A 301 10.13 12.90 -9.91
C ASP A 301 10.82 13.90 -8.97
N TRP A 302 12.06 13.63 -8.55
CA TRP A 302 12.88 14.54 -7.73
C TRP A 302 13.45 15.70 -8.55
N THR A 303 13.65 15.50 -9.85
CA THR A 303 14.25 16.47 -10.77
C THR A 303 13.23 17.22 -11.62
N SER A 304 11.96 16.83 -11.53
CA SER A 304 10.85 17.41 -12.29
C SER A 304 10.33 18.73 -11.75
#